data_AF-A0A9E3A2G6-F1
#
_entry.id   AF-A0A9E3A2G6-F1
#
_cell.length_a   1.000
_cell.length_b   1.000
_cell.length_c   1.000
_cell.angle_alpha   90.00
_cell.angle_beta   90.00
_cell.angle_gamma   90.00
#
_symmetry.space_group_name_H-M   'P 1'
#
loop_
_entity.id
_entity.type
_entity.pdbx_description
1 polymer ?
#
loop_
_entity_poly.entity_id
_entity_poly.type
_entity_poly.pdbx_seq_one_letter_code
_entity_poly.pdbx_strand_id
1 'polypeptide(L)'
;MKGKMLFLLCSTLSIMLIFVARSSYSIQKPHLSPKLYLDAAFGDGLFQGQLDAASGRDDHIMSARWNSSVDRTLFIAGYRQGYARGQAGVRSSKSMSAAELAGYHDGLVNGKSQRNALREFEAKRATRFGGTRSEAPDNHSDEAYERDYRLGYWNGYQEGYYLPSDDAISQDRH
;
A
#
# COMPACT_ATOMS: atom_id res chain seq x y z
N MET A 1 40.24 -29.28 21.46
CA MET A 1 38.84 -29.42 20.97
C MET A 1 38.04 -28.11 21.11
N LYS A 2 38.57 -26.96 20.65
CA LYS A 2 37.90 -25.65 20.80
C LYS A 2 37.63 -24.93 19.45
N GLY A 3 38.24 -25.39 18.35
CA GLY A 3 38.08 -24.77 17.02
C GLY A 3 36.84 -25.22 16.24
N LYS A 4 36.25 -26.38 16.54
CA LYS A 4 35.07 -26.88 15.81
C LYS A 4 33.75 -26.26 16.26
N MET A 5 33.71 -25.69 17.46
CA MET A 5 32.51 -25.06 18.02
C MET A 5 32.31 -23.62 17.50
N LEU A 6 33.38 -22.94 17.09
CA LEU A 6 33.33 -21.58 16.57
C LEU A 6 32.78 -21.51 15.13
N PHE A 7 33.09 -22.52 14.30
CA PHE A 7 32.60 -22.59 12.91
C PHE A 7 31.10 -22.91 12.81
N LEU A 8 30.54 -23.66 13.77
CA LEU A 8 29.11 -24.01 13.80
C LEU A 8 28.21 -22.83 14.20
N LEU A 9 28.70 -21.91 15.02
CA LEU A 9 27.98 -20.71 15.45
C LEU A 9 27.91 -19.62 14.37
N CYS A 10 28.92 -19.54 13.49
CA CYS A 10 28.91 -18.58 12.37
C CYS A 10 27.93 -18.97 11.25
N SER A 11 27.77 -20.27 10.97
CA SER A 11 26.90 -20.70 9.87
C SER A 11 25.40 -20.44 10.13
N THR A 12 24.93 -20.47 11.38
CA THR A 12 23.52 -20.16 11.68
C THR A 12 23.22 -18.67 11.67
N LEU A 13 24.21 -17.82 12.02
CA LEU A 13 24.05 -16.36 11.94
C LEU A 13 23.95 -15.90 10.47
N SER A 14 24.69 -16.53 9.56
CA SER A 14 24.63 -16.22 8.12
C SER A 14 23.32 -16.66 7.45
N ILE A 15 22.69 -17.74 7.91
CA ILE A 15 21.41 -18.20 7.33
C ILE A 15 20.25 -17.27 7.74
N MET A 16 20.28 -16.71 8.96
CA MET A 16 19.27 -15.74 9.43
C MET A 16 19.32 -14.40 8.69
N LEU A 17 20.51 -13.95 8.25
CA LEU A 17 20.64 -12.74 7.43
C LEU A 17 20.09 -12.89 6.00
N ILE A 18 20.09 -14.10 5.44
CA ILE A 18 19.55 -14.37 4.11
C ILE A 18 18.01 -14.42 4.11
N PHE A 19 17.40 -14.83 5.23
CA PHE A 19 15.93 -14.87 5.34
C PHE A 19 15.30 -13.48 5.51
N VAL A 20 15.93 -12.57 6.25
CA VAL A 20 15.40 -11.21 6.43
C VAL A 20 15.51 -10.38 5.14
N ALA A 21 16.49 -10.67 4.27
CA ALA A 21 16.65 -9.98 2.98
C ALA A 21 15.69 -10.46 1.88
N ARG A 22 14.94 -11.55 2.08
CA ARG A 22 13.90 -12.02 1.14
C ARG A 22 12.47 -11.71 1.58
N SER A 23 12.30 -11.05 2.71
CA SER A 23 11.02 -10.42 3.07
C SER A 23 10.92 -9.00 2.54
N SER A 24 11.64 -8.67 1.46
CA SER A 24 11.14 -7.66 0.54
C SER A 24 9.90 -8.28 -0.09
N TYR A 25 8.73 -7.82 0.37
CA TYR A 25 7.47 -7.99 -0.32
C TYR A 25 7.75 -7.89 -1.82
N SER A 26 7.78 -9.04 -2.49
CA SER A 26 7.62 -9.10 -3.92
C SER A 26 6.20 -8.63 -4.14
N ILE A 27 6.01 -7.32 -4.22
CA ILE A 27 4.93 -6.73 -4.99
C ILE A 27 5.21 -7.26 -6.38
N GLN A 28 4.63 -8.43 -6.69
CA GLN A 28 4.47 -8.86 -8.06
C GLN A 28 3.77 -7.67 -8.70
N LYS A 29 4.53 -6.90 -9.47
CA LYS A 29 3.96 -5.86 -10.32
C LYS A 29 2.95 -6.64 -11.14
N PRO A 30 1.64 -6.39 -11.00
CA PRO A 30 0.67 -7.11 -11.79
C PRO A 30 1.12 -6.97 -13.24
N HIS A 31 1.24 -8.10 -13.95
CA HIS A 31 1.51 -8.06 -15.37
C HIS A 31 0.26 -7.42 -16.00
N LEU A 32 0.31 -6.11 -16.19
CA LEU A 32 -0.82 -5.35 -16.70
C LEU A 32 -0.88 -5.63 -18.20
N SER A 33 -1.99 -6.23 -18.65
CA SER A 33 -2.17 -6.53 -20.08
C SER A 33 -2.08 -5.25 -20.92
N PRO A 34 -1.64 -5.31 -22.19
CA PRO A 34 -1.58 -4.14 -23.07
C PRO A 34 -2.91 -3.38 -23.22
N LYS A 35 -4.05 -4.07 -23.05
CA LYS A 35 -5.39 -3.46 -23.01
C LYS A 35 -5.55 -2.45 -21.88
N LEU A 36 -4.86 -2.66 -20.76
CA LEU A 36 -4.98 -1.83 -19.57
C LEU A 36 -4.27 -0.47 -19.73
N TYR A 37 -3.22 -0.42 -20.56
CA TYR A 37 -2.56 0.83 -20.94
C TYR A 37 -3.42 1.72 -21.87
N LEU A 38 -4.45 1.15 -22.50
CA LEU A 38 -5.42 1.86 -23.33
C LEU A 38 -6.65 2.33 -22.52
N ASP A 39 -6.74 1.94 -21.25
CA ASP A 39 -7.84 2.32 -20.37
C ASP A 39 -7.65 3.75 -19.83
N ALA A 40 -8.68 4.58 -19.95
CA ALA A 40 -8.61 5.99 -19.56
C ALA A 40 -8.36 6.17 -18.05
N ALA A 41 -8.95 5.31 -17.21
CA ALA A 41 -8.80 5.40 -15.76
C ALA A 41 -7.38 4.99 -15.33
N PHE A 42 -6.85 3.91 -15.91
CA PHE A 42 -5.47 3.51 -15.66
C PHE A 42 -4.46 4.58 -16.12
N GLY A 43 -4.65 5.13 -17.33
CA GLY A 43 -3.79 6.17 -17.88
C GLY A 43 -3.78 7.44 -17.03
N ASP A 44 -4.95 7.91 -16.60
CA ASP A 44 -5.08 9.06 -15.70
C ASP A 44 -4.40 8.79 -14.35
N GLY A 45 -4.62 7.61 -13.77
CA GLY A 45 -3.95 7.18 -12.54
C GLY A 45 -2.42 7.22 -12.70
N LEU A 46 -1.91 6.62 -13.76
CA LEU A 46 -0.48 6.56 -14.06
C LEU A 46 0.14 7.97 -14.16
N PHE A 47 -0.52 8.87 -14.89
CA PHE A 47 -0.08 10.25 -15.04
C PHE A 47 -0.10 11.01 -13.72
N GLN A 48 -1.20 10.94 -12.98
CA GLN A 48 -1.34 11.64 -11.69
C GLN A 48 -0.31 11.15 -10.67
N GLY A 49 -0.08 9.84 -10.58
CA GLY A 49 0.93 9.28 -9.67
C GLY A 49 2.34 9.74 -10.01
N GLN A 50 2.71 9.77 -11.31
CA GLN A 50 4.00 10.32 -11.74
C GLN A 50 4.14 11.80 -11.39
N LEU A 51 3.08 12.59 -11.63
CA LEU A 51 3.08 14.02 -11.35
C LEU A 51 3.22 14.32 -9.85
N ASP A 52 2.51 13.58 -8.99
CA ASP A 52 2.61 13.72 -7.54
C ASP A 52 4.03 13.41 -7.06
N ALA A 53 4.60 12.29 -7.49
CA ALA A 53 5.96 11.90 -7.14
C ALA A 53 7.02 12.88 -7.66
N ALA A 54 6.90 13.34 -8.91
CA ALA A 54 7.81 14.33 -9.48
C ALA A 54 7.73 15.69 -8.76
N SER A 55 6.57 16.02 -8.19
CA SER A 55 6.36 17.24 -7.41
C SER A 55 6.74 17.10 -5.94
N GLY A 56 7.18 15.91 -5.49
CA GLY A 56 7.45 15.63 -4.07
C GLY A 56 6.20 15.67 -3.19
N ARG A 57 5.00 15.50 -3.77
CA ARG A 57 3.75 15.38 -3.02
C ARG A 57 3.63 13.97 -2.45
N ASP A 58 2.97 13.86 -1.31
CA ASP A 58 2.65 12.56 -0.69
C ASP A 58 1.65 11.79 -1.54
N ASP A 59 1.68 10.46 -1.48
CA ASP A 59 0.70 9.65 -2.18
C ASP A 59 -0.68 9.93 -1.63
N HIS A 60 -1.61 10.28 -2.51
CA HIS A 60 -3.00 10.53 -2.14
C HIS A 60 -3.91 10.09 -3.28
N ILE A 61 -4.47 8.89 -3.15
CA ILE A 61 -5.32 8.30 -4.17
C ILE A 61 -6.68 9.01 -4.18
N MET A 62 -7.05 9.65 -5.30
CA MET A 62 -8.34 10.31 -5.49
C MET A 62 -9.29 9.54 -6.42
N SER A 63 -9.56 8.27 -6.12
CA SER A 63 -10.36 7.39 -7.00
C SER A 63 -11.84 7.79 -7.11
N ALA A 64 -12.36 8.61 -6.18
CA ALA A 64 -13.78 8.98 -6.11
C ALA A 64 -14.33 9.68 -7.36
N ARG A 65 -13.47 10.23 -8.22
CA ARG A 65 -13.86 10.82 -9.53
C ARG A 65 -14.35 9.81 -10.55
N TRP A 66 -14.02 8.53 -10.37
CA TRP A 66 -14.43 7.45 -11.26
C TRP A 66 -15.74 6.82 -10.79
N ASN A 67 -16.66 6.56 -11.72
CA ASN A 67 -18.02 6.13 -11.36
C ASN A 67 -18.16 4.62 -11.17
N SER A 68 -17.39 3.81 -11.91
CA SER A 68 -17.45 2.35 -11.78
C SER A 68 -16.38 1.80 -10.83
N SER A 69 -16.66 0.66 -10.20
CA SER A 69 -15.67 -0.04 -9.37
C SER A 69 -14.46 -0.51 -10.18
N VAL A 70 -14.68 -0.90 -11.44
CA VAL A 70 -13.62 -1.28 -12.38
C VAL A 70 -12.69 -0.10 -12.64
N ASP A 71 -13.23 1.06 -13.04
CA ASP A 71 -12.43 2.26 -13.31
C ASP A 71 -11.65 2.72 -12.07
N ARG A 72 -12.27 2.67 -10.88
CA ARG A 72 -11.59 2.98 -9.62
C ARG A 72 -10.40 2.05 -9.37
N THR A 73 -10.59 0.75 -9.60
CA THR A 73 -9.53 -0.26 -9.46
C THR A 73 -8.38 0.01 -10.44
N LEU A 74 -8.71 0.30 -11.70
CA LEU A 74 -7.74 0.60 -12.76
C LEU A 74 -6.98 1.90 -12.46
N PHE A 75 -7.67 2.94 -12.02
CA PHE A 75 -7.06 4.19 -11.57
C PHE A 75 -6.08 3.98 -10.41
N ILE A 76 -6.49 3.23 -9.38
CA ILE A 76 -5.63 2.93 -8.22
C ILE A 76 -4.36 2.19 -8.66
N ALA A 77 -4.50 1.17 -9.51
CA ALA A 77 -3.37 0.40 -10.04
C ALA A 77 -2.42 1.29 -10.87
N GLY A 78 -2.98 2.16 -11.72
CA GLY A 78 -2.22 3.15 -12.50
C GLY A 78 -1.46 4.11 -11.59
N TYR A 79 -2.14 4.68 -10.60
CA TYR A 79 -1.58 5.62 -9.63
C TYR A 79 -0.37 5.05 -8.90
N ARG A 80 -0.49 3.86 -8.34
CA ARG A 80 0.63 3.19 -7.65
C ARG A 80 1.81 2.95 -8.57
N GLN A 81 1.55 2.47 -9.78
CA GLN A 81 2.61 2.26 -10.75
C GLN A 81 3.31 3.59 -11.11
N GLY A 82 2.55 4.67 -11.28
CA GLY A 82 3.07 5.99 -11.63
C GLY A 82 3.90 6.60 -10.51
N TYR A 83 3.37 6.57 -9.27
CA TYR A 83 4.02 7.11 -8.09
C TYR A 83 5.35 6.41 -7.79
N ALA A 84 5.37 5.07 -7.85
CA ALA A 84 6.59 4.28 -7.66
C ALA A 84 7.66 4.57 -8.74
N ARG A 85 7.24 4.80 -10.00
CA ARG A 85 8.16 5.18 -11.09
C ARG A 85 8.74 6.58 -10.88
N GLY A 86 7.92 7.54 -10.45
CA GLY A 86 8.38 8.90 -10.17
C GLY A 86 9.38 8.95 -9.01
N GLN A 87 9.13 8.18 -7.94
CA GLN A 87 10.07 8.06 -6.83
C GLN A 87 11.42 7.44 -7.23
N ALA A 88 11.44 6.47 -8.15
CA ALA A 88 12.71 5.89 -8.62
C ALA A 88 13.63 6.91 -9.32
N GLY A 89 13.08 8.02 -9.85
CA GLY A 89 13.83 9.11 -10.46
C GLY A 89 14.22 10.23 -9.48
N VAL A 90 13.49 10.39 -8.38
CA VAL A 90 13.77 11.38 -7.34
C VAL A 90 14.61 10.71 -6.25
N ARG A 91 15.88 11.09 -6.12
CA ARG A 91 16.88 10.51 -5.18
C ARG A 91 16.51 10.59 -3.68
N SER A 92 15.28 10.96 -3.32
CA SER A 92 14.77 10.97 -1.96
C SER A 92 13.66 9.94 -1.86
N SER A 93 13.97 8.77 -1.30
CA SER A 93 12.93 7.89 -0.78
C SER A 93 12.37 8.57 0.47
N LYS A 94 11.32 9.39 0.32
CA LYS A 94 10.54 9.80 1.49
C LYS A 94 9.95 8.52 2.07
N SER A 95 10.53 8.03 3.16
CA SER A 95 9.98 6.90 3.90
C SER A 95 8.69 7.37 4.56
N MET A 96 7.61 6.59 4.39
CA MET A 96 6.35 6.84 5.09
C MET A 96 6.60 7.03 6.59
N SER A 97 5.92 7.98 7.21
CA SER A 97 6.03 8.16 8.66
C SER A 97 5.44 6.94 9.38
N ALA A 98 5.82 6.73 10.65
CA ALA A 98 5.27 5.62 11.43
C ALA A 98 3.73 5.71 11.54
N ALA A 99 3.20 6.93 11.64
CA ALA A 99 1.78 7.21 11.67
C ALA A 99 1.10 6.83 10.35
N GLU A 100 1.69 7.23 9.23
CA GLU A 100 1.20 6.92 7.89
C GLU A 100 1.19 5.42 7.61
N LEU A 101 2.25 4.72 8.00
CA LEU A 101 2.35 3.27 7.87
C LEU A 101 1.29 2.54 8.72
N ALA A 102 1.09 2.98 9.96
CA ALA A 102 0.06 2.42 10.84
C ALA A 102 -1.34 2.63 10.26
N GLY A 103 -1.64 3.86 9.83
CA GLY A 103 -2.90 4.19 9.18
C GLY A 103 -3.12 3.34 7.93
N TYR A 104 -2.11 3.21 7.07
CA TYR A 104 -2.17 2.40 5.86
C TYR A 104 -2.53 0.94 6.14
N HIS A 105 -1.92 0.34 7.15
CA HIS A 105 -2.22 -1.02 7.54
C HIS A 105 -3.68 -1.19 8.02
N ASP A 106 -4.14 -0.31 8.90
CA ASP A 106 -5.51 -0.34 9.42
C ASP A 106 -6.55 -0.11 8.31
N GLY A 107 -6.24 0.83 7.40
CA GLY A 107 -7.02 1.10 6.21
C GLY A 107 -7.18 -0.15 5.35
N LEU A 108 -6.09 -0.84 5.02
CA LEU A 108 -6.10 -2.07 4.23
C LEU A 108 -7.02 -3.14 4.84
N VAL A 109 -6.91 -3.37 6.15
CA VAL A 109 -7.73 -4.37 6.87
C VAL A 109 -9.21 -4.00 6.80
N ASN A 110 -9.55 -2.74 7.08
CA ASN A 110 -10.94 -2.28 7.07
C ASN A 110 -11.55 -2.27 5.66
N GLY A 111 -10.79 -1.82 4.65
CA GLY A 111 -11.20 -1.86 3.25
C GLY A 111 -11.49 -3.27 2.78
N LYS A 112 -10.59 -4.22 3.09
CA LYS A 112 -10.77 -5.65 2.78
C LYS A 112 -11.98 -6.24 3.49
N SER A 113 -12.13 -5.97 4.79
CA SER A 113 -13.28 -6.43 5.56
C SER A 113 -14.60 -5.90 4.98
N GLN A 114 -14.62 -4.65 4.51
CA GLN A 114 -15.83 -4.05 3.95
C GLN A 114 -16.19 -4.63 2.59
N ARG A 115 -15.19 -4.84 1.71
CA ARG A 115 -15.39 -5.57 0.45
C ARG A 115 -15.97 -6.96 0.72
N ASN A 116 -15.38 -7.71 1.66
CA ASN A 116 -15.83 -9.07 1.99
C ASN A 116 -17.25 -9.11 2.56
N ALA A 117 -17.68 -8.03 3.22
CA ALA A 117 -19.06 -7.86 3.68
C ALA A 117 -20.03 -7.47 2.55
N LEU A 118 -19.58 -7.38 1.29
CA LEU A 118 -20.33 -6.95 0.11
C LEU A 118 -21.03 -5.59 0.31
N ARG A 119 -20.45 -4.74 1.16
CA ARG A 119 -20.96 -3.38 1.39
C ARG A 119 -20.32 -2.43 0.39
N GLU A 120 -21.09 -1.44 -0.05
CA GLU A 120 -20.58 -0.37 -0.91
C GLU A 120 -19.43 0.41 -0.23
N PHE A 121 -18.58 1.04 -1.05
CA PHE A 121 -17.49 1.87 -0.56
C PHE A 121 -18.04 3.06 0.23
N GLU A 122 -17.67 3.17 1.51
CA GLU A 122 -18.09 4.27 2.36
C GLU A 122 -16.93 5.26 2.56
N ALA A 123 -16.88 6.33 1.77
CA ALA A 123 -15.87 7.39 1.92
C ALA A 123 -15.82 7.97 3.35
N LYS A 124 -16.98 8.01 4.04
CA LYS A 124 -17.07 8.43 5.44
C LYS A 124 -16.41 7.46 6.43
N ARG A 125 -16.32 6.17 6.10
CA ARG A 125 -15.56 5.18 6.90
C ARG A 125 -14.08 5.26 6.63
N ALA A 126 -13.70 5.57 5.39
CA ALA A 126 -12.34 5.89 5.01
C ALA A 126 -11.80 7.16 5.73
N THR A 127 -12.68 7.97 6.33
CA THR A 127 -12.32 9.15 7.13
C THR A 127 -12.70 9.05 8.62
N ARG A 128 -13.38 7.98 9.06
CA ARG A 128 -13.61 7.69 10.49
C ARG A 128 -12.38 6.99 11.07
N PHE A 129 -11.38 7.77 11.40
CA PHE A 129 -10.31 7.36 12.32
C PHE A 129 -10.92 7.27 13.74
N GLY A 130 -10.73 6.14 14.44
CA GLY A 130 -11.26 5.99 15.81
C GLY A 130 -11.77 4.61 16.24
N GLY A 131 -11.56 3.56 15.44
CA GLY A 131 -11.74 2.18 15.91
C GLY A 131 -10.62 1.83 16.89
N THR A 132 -10.95 1.78 18.19
CA THR A 132 -10.09 1.43 19.32
C THR A 132 -8.82 2.27 19.49
N ARG A 133 -8.97 3.38 20.24
CA ARG A 133 -7.93 4.24 20.83
C ARG A 133 -6.87 3.51 21.69
N SER A 134 -6.82 2.19 21.70
CA SER A 134 -6.09 1.40 22.69
C SER A 134 -4.62 1.09 22.34
N GLU A 135 -4.13 1.48 21.16
CA GLU A 135 -2.74 1.18 20.74
C GLU A 135 -1.95 2.42 20.25
N ALA A 136 -2.52 3.61 20.33
CA ALA A 136 -1.75 4.83 20.06
C ALA A 136 -0.92 5.17 21.31
N PRO A 137 0.42 5.31 21.20
CA PRO A 137 1.24 5.78 22.31
C PRO A 137 0.68 7.09 22.87
N ASP A 138 0.65 7.23 24.21
CA ASP A 138 -0.06 8.27 24.99
C ASP A 138 0.27 9.76 24.66
N ASN A 139 1.06 10.04 23.63
CA ASN A 139 1.61 11.37 23.33
C ASN A 139 1.30 11.91 21.91
N HIS A 140 0.28 11.38 21.23
CA HIS A 140 -0.04 11.77 19.84
C HIS A 140 -1.34 12.57 19.70
N SER A 141 -1.47 13.68 20.43
CA SER A 141 -2.37 14.78 20.03
C SER A 141 -1.73 15.72 19.01
N ASP A 142 -0.58 15.33 18.43
CA ASP A 142 0.10 16.10 17.40
C ASP A 142 -0.70 16.04 16.09
N GLU A 143 -1.15 17.19 15.62
CA GLU A 143 -1.87 17.34 14.34
C GLU A 143 -1.13 16.71 13.16
N ALA A 144 0.20 16.65 13.23
CA ALA A 144 1.05 15.99 12.25
C ALA A 144 0.86 14.47 12.23
N TYR A 145 0.81 13.83 13.40
CA TYR A 145 0.55 12.39 13.50
C TYR A 145 -0.82 12.06 12.93
N GLU A 146 -1.85 12.82 13.31
CA GLU A 146 -3.21 12.57 12.82
C GLU A 146 -3.32 12.76 11.31
N ARG A 147 -2.68 13.80 10.76
CA ARG A 147 -2.68 14.06 9.32
C ARG A 147 -2.04 12.90 8.56
N ASP A 148 -0.86 12.47 8.98
CA ASP A 148 -0.12 11.39 8.33
C ASP A 148 -0.88 10.05 8.46
N TYR A 149 -1.42 9.75 9.64
CA TYR A 149 -2.25 8.57 9.87
C TYR A 149 -3.49 8.57 8.97
N ARG A 150 -4.21 9.69 8.87
CA ARG A 150 -5.40 9.81 8.01
C ARG A 150 -5.06 9.60 6.54
N LEU A 151 -3.93 10.13 6.08
CA LEU A 151 -3.46 9.95 4.71
C LEU A 151 -3.21 8.46 4.40
N GLY A 152 -2.42 7.81 5.26
CA GLY A 152 -2.16 6.38 5.16
C GLY A 152 -3.44 5.56 5.16
N TYR A 153 -4.32 5.81 6.13
CA TYR A 153 -5.60 5.11 6.28
C TYR A 153 -6.50 5.23 5.05
N TRP A 154 -6.61 6.42 4.47
CA TRP A 154 -7.38 6.65 3.25
C TRP A 154 -6.84 5.85 2.05
N ASN A 155 -5.52 5.86 1.86
CA ASN A 155 -4.88 5.11 0.78
C ASN A 155 -5.03 3.60 0.99
N GLY A 156 -4.75 3.11 2.20
CA GLY A 156 -4.89 1.71 2.56
C GLY A 156 -6.33 1.21 2.40
N TYR A 157 -7.31 2.00 2.83
CA TYR A 157 -8.72 1.62 2.72
C TYR A 157 -9.19 1.46 1.27
N GLN A 158 -8.80 2.38 0.39
CA GLN A 158 -9.12 2.25 -1.04
C GLN A 158 -8.47 1.01 -1.66
N GLU A 159 -7.21 0.74 -1.35
CA GLU A 159 -6.54 -0.45 -1.87
C GLU A 159 -7.12 -1.74 -1.34
N GLY A 160 -7.35 -1.82 -0.03
CA GLY A 160 -7.97 -2.97 0.61
C GLY A 160 -9.37 -3.24 0.07
N TYR A 161 -10.10 -2.18 -0.29
CA TYR A 161 -11.44 -2.30 -0.89
C TYR A 161 -11.38 -2.71 -2.37
N TYR A 162 -10.61 -2.01 -3.21
CA TYR A 162 -10.66 -2.18 -4.67
C TYR A 162 -9.68 -3.22 -5.23
N LEU A 163 -8.51 -3.42 -4.63
CA LEU A 163 -7.51 -4.35 -5.15
C LEU A 163 -7.73 -5.75 -4.57
N PRO A 164 -8.08 -6.77 -5.38
CA PRO A 164 -8.17 -8.15 -4.90
C PRO A 164 -6.80 -8.63 -4.41
N SER A 165 -6.79 -9.38 -3.31
CA SER A 165 -5.60 -10.13 -2.90
C SER A 165 -5.33 -11.25 -3.92
N ASP A 166 -4.07 -11.63 -4.12
CA ASP A 166 -3.65 -12.66 -5.09
C ASP A 166 -4.47 -13.97 -4.97
N ASP A 167 -4.97 -14.29 -3.78
CA ASP A 167 -5.86 -15.42 -3.50
C ASP A 167 -7.13 -15.42 -4.37
N ALA A 168 -7.72 -14.25 -4.67
CA ALA A 168 -8.96 -14.13 -5.43
C ALA A 168 -8.75 -14.29 -6.95
N ILE A 169 -7.56 -14.00 -7.47
CA ILE A 169 -7.21 -14.16 -8.90
C ILE A 169 -6.94 -15.65 -9.23
N SER A 170 -6.65 -16.47 -8.21
CA SER A 170 -6.40 -17.90 -8.38
C SER A 170 -7.66 -18.75 -8.55
N GLN A 171 -8.82 -18.29 -8.05
CA GLN A 171 -10.07 -19.04 -8.11
C GLN A 171 -10.85 -18.90 -9.42
N ASP A 172 -10.57 -17.87 -10.22
CA ASP A 172 -11.30 -17.57 -11.47
C ASP A 172 -10.63 -18.18 -12.73
N ARG A 173 -9.74 -19.17 -12.53
CA ARG A 173 -8.96 -19.83 -13.59
C ARG A 173 -9.27 -21.33 -13.79
N HIS A 174 -10.45 -21.78 -13.36
CA HIS A 174 -10.90 -23.17 -13.56
C HIS A 174 -12.26 -23.24 -14.24
#